data_AF-A0A3S4HWF0-F1
#
_entry.id   AF-A0A3S4HWF0-F1
#
_cell.length_a   1.000
_cell.length_b   1.000
_cell.length_c   1.000
_cell.angle_alpha   90.00
_cell.angle_beta   90.00
_cell.angle_gamma   90.00
#
_symmetry.space_group_name_H-M   'P 1'
#
loop_
_entity.id
_entity.type
_entity.pdbx_description
1 polymer ?
#
loop_
_entity_poly.entity_id
_entity_poly.type
_entity_poly.pdbx_seq_one_letter_code
_entity_poly.pdbx_strand_id
1 'polypeptide(L)'
;MNMSYNTSKLPPFSLLEEPLLTFNSEDTLLDVNPLRGIVQNGAYSSSIFPTYTPELRIATIGPVSRWKNLRTLVDTLRSKHAPTDRKQYVPEFRGFENTFNVPLVAAKISEAHIRLPDDLGALGAEGPPHIRLLNALRTGMQRLALVRDHFDVVLVHLPMIGRPHFALPVLMYTIHLRQLVQVIVFRLRLSMIGYSRLVIKHR
;
A
#
# COMPACT_ATOMS: atom_id res chain seq x y z
N MET A 1 -18.13 -53.25 -16.43
CA MET A 1 -18.33 -51.83 -16.80
C MET A 1 -17.10 -51.05 -16.36
N ASN A 2 -16.21 -50.69 -17.28
CA ASN A 2 -15.02 -49.86 -16.99
C ASN A 2 -15.35 -48.40 -17.31
N MET A 3 -15.35 -47.54 -16.30
CA MET A 3 -15.42 -46.08 -16.48
C MET A 3 -14.09 -45.59 -17.06
N SER A 4 -14.10 -45.23 -18.33
CA SER A 4 -13.00 -44.51 -18.96
C SER A 4 -12.98 -43.06 -18.48
N TYR A 5 -12.09 -42.75 -17.54
CA TYR A 5 -11.72 -41.38 -17.14
C TYR A 5 -10.89 -40.70 -18.23
N ASN A 6 -11.45 -40.57 -19.42
CA ASN A 6 -10.81 -39.82 -20.49
C ASN A 6 -11.65 -38.56 -20.73
N THR A 7 -11.07 -37.42 -20.37
CA THR A 7 -11.19 -36.09 -21.01
C THR A 7 -11.37 -34.94 -20.01
N SER A 8 -10.26 -34.52 -19.42
CA SER A 8 -10.03 -33.08 -19.27
C SER A 8 -8.55 -32.81 -19.52
N LYS A 9 -8.19 -32.71 -20.80
CA LYS A 9 -6.86 -32.28 -21.23
C LYS A 9 -6.93 -30.78 -21.54
N LEU A 10 -6.96 -29.96 -20.50
CA LEU A 10 -6.55 -28.58 -20.68
C LEU A 10 -5.06 -28.59 -21.10
N PRO A 11 -4.66 -27.77 -22.08
CA PRO A 11 -3.26 -27.70 -22.48
C PRO A 11 -2.39 -27.32 -21.27
N PRO A 12 -1.19 -27.93 -21.12
CA PRO A 12 -0.32 -27.71 -19.97
C PRO A 12 0.17 -26.25 -19.86
N PHE A 13 0.10 -25.49 -20.96
CA PHE A 13 0.24 -24.05 -20.95
C PHE A 13 -0.84 -23.44 -21.86
N SER A 14 -1.42 -22.33 -21.41
CA SER A 14 -2.27 -21.48 -22.23
C SER A 14 -1.86 -20.05 -21.96
N LEU A 15 -1.65 -19.27 -23.01
CA LEU A 15 -1.36 -17.86 -22.89
C LEU A 15 -2.68 -17.14 -22.58
N LEU A 16 -2.78 -16.57 -21.38
CA LEU A 16 -3.89 -15.72 -21.00
C LEU A 16 -3.66 -14.34 -21.60
N GLU A 17 -4.64 -13.81 -22.31
CA GLU A 17 -4.64 -12.41 -22.72
C GLU A 17 -4.66 -11.51 -21.49
N GLU A 18 -4.01 -10.35 -21.60
CA GLU A 18 -4.07 -9.35 -20.53
C GLU A 18 -5.50 -8.81 -20.42
N PRO A 19 -6.09 -8.77 -19.21
CA PRO A 19 -7.45 -8.30 -19.03
C PRO A 19 -7.51 -6.79 -19.28
N LEU A 20 -8.61 -6.34 -19.88
CA LEU A 20 -8.93 -4.92 -19.97
C LEU A 20 -9.35 -4.39 -18.60
N LEU A 21 -8.70 -3.32 -18.16
CA LEU A 21 -9.04 -2.61 -16.92
C LEU A 21 -9.89 -1.39 -17.25
N THR A 22 -10.88 -1.14 -16.40
CA THR A 22 -11.76 0.02 -16.50
C THR A 22 -11.37 1.10 -15.49
N PHE A 23 -11.43 2.36 -15.91
CA PHE A 23 -11.09 3.55 -15.12
C PHE A 23 -12.28 4.47 -14.89
N ASN A 24 -13.50 4.02 -15.18
CA ASN A 24 -14.74 4.71 -14.86
C ASN A 24 -15.91 3.74 -14.71
N SER A 25 -17.02 4.21 -14.12
CA SER A 25 -18.20 3.36 -13.89
C SER A 25 -19.00 3.01 -15.14
N GLU A 26 -18.76 3.70 -16.25
CA GLU A 26 -19.46 3.48 -17.52
C GLU A 26 -18.77 2.45 -18.43
N ASP A 27 -17.61 1.89 -18.01
CA ASP A 27 -16.82 0.94 -18.81
C ASP A 27 -16.38 1.50 -20.19
N THR A 28 -16.18 2.81 -20.28
CA THR A 28 -15.76 3.48 -21.53
C THR A 28 -14.27 3.86 -21.54
N LEU A 29 -13.65 4.02 -20.36
CA LEU A 29 -12.22 4.33 -20.23
C LEU A 29 -11.45 3.06 -19.91
N LEU A 30 -10.91 2.40 -20.94
CA LEU A 30 -10.26 1.09 -20.81
C LEU A 30 -8.76 1.17 -21.14
N ASP A 31 -7.95 0.43 -20.38
CA ASP A 31 -6.53 0.18 -20.70
C ASP A 31 -6.10 -1.17 -20.12
N VAL A 32 -5.21 -1.89 -20.81
CA VAL A 32 -4.58 -3.12 -20.30
C VAL A 32 -3.51 -2.83 -19.25
N ASN A 33 -2.87 -1.66 -19.32
CA ASN A 33 -1.80 -1.27 -18.43
C ASN A 33 -2.34 -0.37 -17.30
N PRO A 34 -2.22 -0.79 -16.03
CA PRO A 34 -2.78 -0.03 -14.91
C PRO A 34 -2.23 1.40 -14.80
N LEU A 35 -0.92 1.56 -14.91
CA LEU A 35 -0.27 2.86 -14.68
C LEU A 35 -0.55 3.82 -15.84
N ARG A 36 -0.51 3.33 -17.08
CA ARG A 36 -0.88 4.12 -18.25
C ARG A 36 -2.35 4.54 -18.20
N GLY A 37 -3.23 3.60 -17.89
CA GLY A 37 -4.66 3.86 -17.75
C GLY A 37 -4.94 4.91 -16.68
N ILE A 38 -4.29 4.84 -15.52
CA ILE A 38 -4.41 5.88 -14.47
C ILE A 38 -3.89 7.24 -14.97
N VAL A 39 -2.74 7.28 -15.65
CA VAL A 39 -2.16 8.54 -16.14
C VAL A 39 -3.02 9.19 -17.22
N GLN A 40 -3.70 8.41 -18.06
CA GLN A 40 -4.53 8.92 -19.16
C GLN A 40 -5.97 9.24 -18.72
N ASN A 41 -6.55 8.37 -17.90
CA ASN A 41 -7.99 8.39 -17.57
C ASN A 41 -8.27 8.80 -16.11
N GLY A 42 -7.24 8.89 -15.28
CA GLY A 42 -7.38 9.00 -13.82
C GLY A 42 -7.66 7.65 -13.16
N ALA A 43 -7.63 7.64 -11.82
CA ALA A 43 -8.11 6.49 -11.07
C ALA A 43 -9.63 6.32 -11.24
N TYR A 44 -10.15 5.10 -11.05
CA TYR A 44 -11.57 4.78 -11.24
C TYR A 44 -12.55 5.75 -10.57
N SER A 45 -12.24 6.18 -9.35
CA SER A 45 -13.06 7.11 -8.57
C SER A 45 -12.53 8.55 -8.57
N SER A 46 -11.68 8.92 -9.54
CA SER A 46 -11.01 10.23 -9.58
C SER A 46 -11.96 11.42 -9.71
N SER A 47 -13.14 11.24 -10.30
CA SER A 47 -14.17 12.29 -10.42
C SER A 47 -14.82 12.67 -9.09
N ILE A 48 -14.88 11.74 -8.12
CA ILE A 48 -15.56 11.93 -6.83
C ILE A 48 -14.60 12.00 -5.64
N PHE A 49 -13.41 11.42 -5.75
CA PHE A 49 -12.48 11.29 -4.63
C PHE A 49 -11.98 12.64 -4.09
N PRO A 50 -11.56 13.61 -4.93
CA PRO A 50 -11.09 14.92 -4.45
C PRO A 50 -12.17 15.71 -3.70
N THR A 51 -13.45 15.48 -3.98
CA THR A 51 -14.58 16.15 -3.30
C THR A 51 -14.65 15.82 -1.81
N TYR A 52 -14.30 14.58 -1.44
CA TYR A 52 -14.35 14.12 -0.03
C TYR A 52 -12.96 13.98 0.60
N THR A 53 -11.90 13.93 -0.21
CA THR A 53 -10.52 13.79 0.25
C THR A 53 -9.61 14.64 -0.65
N PRO A 54 -9.56 15.97 -0.41
CA PRO A 54 -8.82 16.90 -1.25
C PRO A 54 -7.30 16.77 -1.10
N GLU A 55 -6.82 16.21 0.02
CA GLU A 55 -5.42 15.88 0.28
C GLU A 55 -5.34 14.55 1.04
N LEU A 56 -4.30 13.76 0.79
CA LEU A 56 -4.04 12.52 1.53
C LEU A 56 -3.06 12.82 2.67
N ARG A 57 -3.56 12.85 3.90
CA ARG A 57 -2.78 13.20 5.10
C ARG A 57 -2.14 11.95 5.71
N ILE A 58 -0.82 11.98 5.87
CA ILE A 58 -0.03 10.87 6.38
C ILE A 58 0.32 11.09 7.85
N ALA A 59 -0.17 10.20 8.72
CA ALA A 59 0.37 9.98 10.05
C ALA A 59 1.60 9.06 9.99
N THR A 60 2.50 9.14 10.97
CA THR A 60 3.70 8.30 10.99
C THR A 60 3.89 7.58 12.32
N ILE A 61 4.40 6.35 12.28
CA ILE A 61 4.86 5.61 13.45
C ILE A 61 6.24 5.06 13.16
N GLY A 62 7.22 5.25 14.04
CA GLY A 62 8.51 4.59 13.88
C GLY A 62 9.64 5.16 14.74
N PRO A 63 10.84 4.58 14.63
CA PRO A 63 11.98 4.94 15.46
C PRO A 63 12.50 6.36 15.16
N VAL A 64 12.91 7.08 16.21
CA VAL A 64 13.39 8.48 16.13
C VAL A 64 14.53 8.63 15.11
N SER A 65 15.52 7.74 15.14
CA SER A 65 16.69 7.79 14.25
C SER A 65 16.33 7.69 12.76
N ARG A 66 15.16 7.11 12.42
CA ARG A 66 14.74 6.87 11.03
C ARG A 66 13.65 7.82 10.54
N TRP A 67 13.40 8.92 11.24
CA TRP A 67 12.50 9.98 10.76
C TRP A 67 12.97 10.58 9.42
N LYS A 68 14.29 10.69 9.21
CA LYS A 68 14.84 11.10 7.92
C LYS A 68 14.47 10.11 6.82
N ASN A 69 14.57 8.80 7.07
CA ASN A 69 14.19 7.77 6.11
C ASN A 69 12.70 7.83 5.76
N LEU A 70 11.83 8.08 6.74
CA LEU A 70 10.40 8.27 6.46
C LEU A 70 10.13 9.48 5.57
N ARG A 71 10.82 10.60 5.80
CA ARG A 71 10.74 11.77 4.93
C ARG A 71 11.21 11.42 3.51
N THR A 72 12.38 10.79 3.39
CA THR A 72 12.93 10.34 2.10
C THR A 72 11.98 9.40 1.36
N LEU A 73 11.28 8.51 2.08
CA LEU A 73 10.28 7.61 1.52
C LEU A 73 9.09 8.38 0.93
N VAL A 74 8.53 9.33 1.67
CA VAL A 74 7.45 10.20 1.16
C VAL A 74 7.93 11.03 -0.03
N ASP A 75 9.14 11.57 0.03
CA ASP A 75 9.72 12.33 -1.09
C ASP A 75 9.94 11.44 -2.32
N THR A 76 10.31 10.17 -2.11
CA THR A 76 10.42 9.16 -3.18
C THR A 76 9.05 8.87 -3.80
N LEU A 77 7.97 8.83 -3.02
CA LEU A 77 6.62 8.65 -3.57
C LEU A 77 6.19 9.86 -4.42
N ARG A 78 6.67 11.06 -4.10
CA ARG A 78 6.39 12.28 -4.88
C ARG A 78 7.29 12.41 -6.11
N SER A 79 8.45 11.78 -6.13
CA SER A 79 9.40 11.88 -7.24
C SER A 79 9.02 10.99 -8.43
N LYS A 80 9.56 11.33 -9.60
CA LYS A 80 9.42 10.50 -10.80
C LYS A 80 10.34 9.27 -10.71
N HIS A 81 9.87 8.14 -11.23
CA HIS A 81 10.62 6.89 -11.28
C HIS A 81 10.52 6.23 -12.65
N ALA A 82 11.67 6.04 -13.29
CA ALA A 82 11.75 5.28 -14.53
C ALA A 82 11.84 3.77 -14.22
N PRO A 83 11.13 2.92 -14.97
CA PRO A 83 11.24 1.48 -14.83
C PRO A 83 12.65 1.00 -15.19
N THR A 84 13.23 0.13 -14.37
CA THR A 84 14.56 -0.46 -14.63
C THR A 84 14.48 -1.70 -15.51
N ASP A 85 13.44 -2.52 -15.31
CA ASP A 85 13.28 -3.83 -15.95
C ASP A 85 12.41 -3.74 -17.22
N ARG A 86 11.08 -3.69 -17.03
CA ARG A 86 10.09 -3.77 -18.12
C ARG A 86 9.82 -2.42 -18.81
N LYS A 87 10.86 -1.78 -19.33
CA LYS A 87 10.79 -0.44 -19.96
C LYS A 87 9.79 -0.33 -21.12
N GLN A 88 9.57 -1.42 -21.85
CA GLN A 88 8.63 -1.47 -22.97
C GLN A 88 7.16 -1.56 -22.55
N TYR A 89 6.89 -2.00 -21.31
CA TYR A 89 5.53 -2.25 -20.82
C TYR A 89 5.12 -1.24 -19.75
N VAL A 90 6.01 -0.92 -18.81
CA VAL A 90 5.72 -0.05 -17.69
C VAL A 90 6.04 1.39 -18.11
N PRO A 91 5.07 2.32 -18.10
CA PRO A 91 5.37 3.72 -18.31
C PRO A 91 6.12 4.31 -17.10
N GLU A 92 6.75 5.46 -17.29
CA GLU A 92 7.38 6.20 -16.20
C GLU A 92 6.34 6.59 -15.14
N PHE A 93 6.64 6.33 -13.87
CA PHE A 93 5.83 6.82 -12.75
C PHE A 93 6.13 8.30 -12.53
N ARG A 94 5.11 9.15 -12.61
CA ARG A 94 5.28 10.62 -12.60
C ARG A 94 5.26 11.24 -11.20
N GLY A 95 5.31 10.41 -10.16
CA GLY A 95 5.04 10.83 -8.78
C GLY A 95 3.57 10.62 -8.40
N PHE A 96 3.32 10.44 -7.10
CA PHE A 96 1.99 10.10 -6.57
C PHE A 96 0.94 11.14 -6.97
N GLU A 97 1.23 12.43 -6.78
CA GLU A 97 0.28 13.51 -7.03
C GLU A 97 -0.09 13.61 -8.50
N ASN A 98 0.87 13.50 -9.41
CA ASN A 98 0.62 13.53 -10.85
C ASN A 98 -0.08 12.27 -11.37
N THR A 99 0.03 11.16 -10.64
CA THR A 99 -0.58 9.88 -11.05
C THR A 99 -2.01 9.78 -10.53
N PHE A 100 -2.25 10.13 -9.27
CA PHE A 100 -3.56 9.97 -8.62
C PHE A 100 -4.37 11.27 -8.54
N ASN A 101 -3.79 12.40 -8.93
CA ASN A 101 -4.38 13.73 -8.83
C ASN A 101 -4.83 14.09 -7.40
N VAL A 102 -4.06 13.65 -6.41
CA VAL A 102 -4.31 13.90 -4.98
C VAL A 102 -2.99 14.31 -4.32
N PRO A 103 -2.93 15.50 -3.71
CA PRO A 103 -1.78 15.94 -2.93
C PRO A 103 -1.45 14.95 -1.81
N LEU A 104 -0.18 14.63 -1.64
CA LEU A 104 0.29 13.78 -0.55
C LEU A 104 0.89 14.68 0.52
N VAL A 105 0.31 14.76 1.72
CA VAL A 105 0.76 15.71 2.76
C VAL A 105 1.02 15.01 4.09
N ALA A 106 1.90 15.57 4.91
CA ALA A 106 2.03 15.12 6.29
C ALA A 106 0.82 15.62 7.11
N ALA A 107 0.36 14.83 8.07
CA ALA A 107 -0.62 15.29 9.04
C ALA A 107 -0.11 16.55 9.76
N LYS A 108 -1.00 17.53 10.00
CA LYS A 108 -0.58 18.85 10.51
C LYS A 108 -0.35 18.86 12.03
N ILE A 109 -0.94 17.91 12.75
CA ILE A 109 -0.84 17.81 14.20
C ILE A 109 0.35 16.93 14.61
N SER A 110 1.01 17.28 15.71
CA SER A 110 2.18 16.53 16.16
C SER A 110 1.82 15.13 16.70
N GLU A 111 0.61 14.97 17.23
CA GLU A 111 0.09 13.74 17.83
C GLU A 111 -0.15 12.64 16.77
N ALA A 112 -0.26 13.02 15.50
CA ALA A 112 -0.31 12.09 14.36
C ALA A 112 1.06 11.48 14.01
N HIS A 113 2.13 11.87 14.72
CA HIS A 113 3.49 11.41 14.47
C HIS A 113 4.07 10.74 15.72
N ILE A 114 3.85 9.44 15.85
CA ILE A 114 4.30 8.64 16.98
C ILE A 114 5.78 8.27 16.80
N ARG A 115 6.62 8.83 17.65
CA ARG A 115 8.04 8.49 17.74
C ARG A 115 8.25 7.36 18.73
N LEU A 116 8.84 6.27 18.25
CA LEU A 116 9.25 5.14 19.05
C LEU A 116 10.74 5.27 19.44
N PRO A 117 11.13 4.82 20.64
CA PRO A 117 12.54 4.60 20.96
C PRO A 117 13.26 3.77 19.90
N ASP A 118 14.53 4.11 19.64
CA ASP A 118 15.37 3.38 18.70
C ASP A 118 15.76 2.00 19.23
N ASP A 119 15.98 1.89 20.54
CA ASP A 119 16.28 0.65 21.22
C ASP A 119 14.99 -0.14 21.54
N LEU A 120 14.95 -1.39 21.07
CA LEU A 120 13.85 -2.32 21.37
C LEU A 120 13.75 -2.64 22.87
N GLY A 121 14.88 -2.58 23.60
CA GLY A 121 14.89 -2.73 25.06
C GLY A 121 14.09 -1.64 25.78
N ALA A 122 14.03 -0.43 25.19
CA ALA A 122 13.30 0.71 25.71
C ALA A 122 11.79 0.70 25.35
N LEU A 123 11.32 -0.23 24.52
CA LEU A 123 9.90 -0.33 24.09
C LEU A 123 8.97 -0.97 25.15
N GLY A 124 9.45 -1.12 26.40
CA GLY A 124 8.72 -1.73 27.52
C GLY A 124 9.48 -2.91 28.11
N ALA A 125 9.16 -3.27 29.36
CA ALA A 125 9.96 -4.22 30.15
C ALA A 125 9.71 -5.71 29.83
N GLU A 126 8.55 -6.04 29.22
CA GLU A 126 8.06 -7.42 29.22
C GLU A 126 8.13 -8.11 27.85
N GLY A 127 8.59 -9.36 27.88
CA GLY A 127 8.57 -10.29 26.75
C GLY A 127 9.70 -10.12 25.71
N PRO A 128 9.73 -10.97 24.68
CA PRO A 128 10.70 -10.91 23.59
C PRO A 128 10.60 -9.61 22.77
N PRO A 129 11.66 -9.20 22.03
CA PRO A 129 11.69 -7.94 21.28
C PRO A 129 10.51 -7.72 20.30
N HIS A 130 9.99 -8.79 19.69
CA HIS A 130 8.85 -8.71 18.79
C HIS A 130 7.53 -8.39 19.52
N ILE A 131 7.35 -8.90 20.73
CA ILE A 131 6.19 -8.58 21.58
C ILE A 131 6.26 -7.14 22.05
N ARG A 132 7.46 -6.67 22.45
CA ARG A 132 7.68 -5.25 22.81
C ARG A 132 7.34 -4.32 21.65
N LEU A 133 7.82 -4.64 20.45
CA LEU A 133 7.49 -3.87 19.24
C LEU A 133 5.98 -3.89 18.94
N LEU A 134 5.34 -5.07 19.00
CA LEU A 134 3.89 -5.18 18.78
C LEU A 134 3.11 -4.33 19.80
N ASN A 135 3.47 -4.37 21.08
CA ASN A 135 2.84 -3.58 22.13
C ASN A 135 3.06 -2.07 21.92
N ALA A 136 4.26 -1.66 21.52
CA ALA A 136 4.55 -0.28 21.17
C ALA A 136 3.75 0.20 19.96
N LEU A 137 3.64 -0.62 18.91
CA LEU A 137 2.80 -0.34 17.74
C LEU A 137 1.31 -0.26 18.13
N ARG A 138 0.81 -1.20 18.94
CA ARG A 138 -0.58 -1.20 19.43
C ARG A 138 -0.87 0.08 20.22
N THR A 139 0.04 0.48 21.11
CA THR A 139 -0.08 1.72 21.88
C THR A 139 -0.05 2.94 20.95
N GLY A 140 0.84 2.97 19.97
CA GLY A 140 0.90 4.02 18.95
C GLY A 140 -0.41 4.14 18.15
N MET A 141 -0.97 3.01 17.72
CA MET A 141 -2.24 2.97 16.99
C MET A 141 -3.41 3.42 17.85
N GLN A 142 -3.43 3.09 19.15
CA GLN A 142 -4.44 3.60 20.09
C GLN A 142 -4.34 5.12 20.24
N ARG A 143 -3.15 5.71 20.28
CA ARG A 143 -2.96 7.17 20.29
C ARG A 143 -3.45 7.81 19.00
N LEU A 144 -3.11 7.22 17.85
CA LEU A 144 -3.61 7.71 16.56
C LEU A 144 -5.14 7.62 16.45
N ALA A 145 -5.78 6.63 17.09
CA ALA A 145 -7.24 6.53 17.11
C ALA A 145 -7.91 7.76 17.77
N LEU A 146 -7.23 8.43 18.72
CA LEU A 146 -7.74 9.65 19.36
C LEU A 146 -7.73 10.87 18.42
N VAL A 147 -6.92 10.84 17.37
CA VAL A 147 -6.77 11.93 16.39
C VAL A 147 -7.09 11.48 14.97
N ARG A 148 -8.01 10.52 14.85
CA ARG A 148 -8.33 9.83 13.59
C ARG A 148 -8.75 10.77 12.47
N ASP A 149 -9.35 11.92 12.79
CA ASP A 149 -9.85 12.87 11.79
C ASP A 149 -8.75 13.75 11.19
N HIS A 150 -7.52 13.67 11.70
CA HIS A 150 -6.39 14.48 11.24
C HIS A 150 -5.47 13.79 10.21
N PHE A 151 -5.70 12.51 9.93
CA PHE A 151 -4.94 11.75 8.94
C PHE A 151 -5.83 10.74 8.20
N ASP A 152 -5.38 10.32 7.02
CA ASP A 152 -6.11 9.37 6.17
C ASP A 152 -5.40 8.01 6.10
N VAL A 153 -4.06 8.04 6.18
CA VAL A 153 -3.20 6.84 6.15
C VAL A 153 -2.10 6.93 7.21
N VAL A 154 -1.63 5.78 7.69
CA VAL A 154 -0.50 5.68 8.62
C VAL A 154 0.69 5.03 7.92
N LEU A 155 1.83 5.69 7.96
CA LEU A 155 3.11 5.19 7.49
C LEU A 155 3.91 4.65 8.67
N VAL A 156 4.09 3.33 8.72
CA VAL A 156 4.81 2.64 9.80
C VAL A 156 6.21 2.25 9.34
N HIS A 157 7.23 2.77 10.01
CA HIS A 157 8.61 2.32 9.86
C HIS A 157 8.93 1.26 10.92
N LEU A 158 9.09 0.01 10.47
CA LEU A 158 9.55 -1.05 11.35
C LEU A 158 11.08 -1.04 11.48
N PRO A 159 11.64 -1.16 12.68
CA PRO A 159 13.07 -1.35 12.82
C PRO A 159 13.44 -2.71 12.20
N MET A 160 14.39 -2.72 11.25
CA MET A 160 14.88 -4.00 10.71
C MET A 160 15.57 -4.77 11.84
N ILE A 161 14.97 -5.89 12.23
CA ILE A 161 15.57 -6.85 13.16
C ILE A 161 16.43 -7.76 12.30
N GLY A 162 17.75 -7.66 12.46
CA GLY A 162 18.69 -8.48 11.71
C GLY A 162 18.68 -9.93 12.18
N ARG A 163 17.68 -10.75 11.80
CA ARG A 163 17.73 -12.23 11.79
C ARG A 163 16.73 -12.82 10.77
N PRO A 164 17.08 -13.93 10.08
CA PRO A 164 16.28 -14.49 8.97
C PRO A 164 14.98 -15.22 9.39
N HIS A 165 14.67 -15.35 10.68
CA HIS A 165 13.48 -16.07 11.16
C HIS A 165 12.30 -15.15 11.52
N PHE A 166 12.41 -13.84 11.26
CA PHE A 166 11.37 -12.87 11.57
C PHE A 166 10.33 -12.79 10.45
N ALA A 167 9.66 -13.92 10.19
CA ALA A 167 8.38 -13.89 9.51
C ALA A 167 7.34 -13.54 10.57
N LEU A 168 6.89 -12.28 10.61
CA LEU A 168 5.64 -11.96 11.28
C LEU A 168 4.56 -12.83 10.60
N PRO A 169 3.91 -13.77 11.32
CA PRO A 169 2.69 -14.34 10.78
C PRO A 169 1.65 -13.22 10.80
N VAL A 170 0.91 -13.03 9.69
CA VAL A 170 -0.04 -11.93 9.41
C VAL A 170 0.70 -10.68 8.87
N LEU A 171 0.68 -10.32 7.58
CA LEU A 171 -0.42 -10.29 6.62
C LEU A 171 0.18 -10.53 5.21
N MET A 172 -0.07 -11.70 4.64
CA MET A 172 0.45 -12.09 3.33
C MET A 172 -0.45 -11.49 2.24
N TYR A 173 -0.13 -10.28 1.79
CA TYR A 173 -0.41 -9.86 0.42
C TYR A 173 0.92 -9.44 -0.21
N THR A 174 1.49 -10.39 -0.95
CA THR A 174 2.66 -10.22 -1.81
C THR A 174 2.42 -9.09 -2.80
N ILE A 175 3.21 -8.02 -2.71
CA ILE A 175 3.54 -7.20 -3.89
C ILE A 175 5.04 -7.31 -4.08
N HIS A 176 5.38 -7.88 -5.23
CA HIS A 176 6.73 -8.15 -5.65
C HIS A 176 7.35 -6.86 -6.19
N LEU A 177 8.00 -6.07 -5.35
CA LEU A 177 9.07 -5.16 -5.77
C LEU A 177 10.31 -5.50 -4.94
N ARG A 178 11.25 -6.20 -5.59
CA ARG A 178 12.59 -6.34 -5.06
C ARG A 178 13.23 -4.95 -5.05
N GLN A 179 13.63 -4.54 -3.85
CA GLN A 179 14.12 -3.22 -3.44
C GLN A 179 13.04 -2.23 -2.99
N LEU A 180 13.29 -1.69 -1.79
CA LEU A 180 12.65 -0.54 -1.15
C LEU A 180 11.30 -0.78 -0.44
N VAL A 181 11.41 -0.70 0.89
CA VAL A 181 10.44 -0.14 1.84
C VAL A 181 9.26 -1.04 2.25
N GLN A 182 9.32 -1.49 3.51
CA GLN A 182 8.15 -1.99 4.24
C GLN A 182 7.21 -0.82 4.53
N VAL A 183 6.33 -0.46 3.59
CA VAL A 183 5.16 0.38 3.87
C VAL A 183 4.02 -0.54 4.25
N ILE A 184 3.67 -0.61 5.53
CA ILE A 184 2.40 -1.23 5.95
C ILE A 184 1.37 -0.10 6.02
N VAL A 185 0.49 -0.02 5.01
CA VAL A 185 -0.66 0.89 5.01
C VAL A 185 -1.79 0.22 5.80
N PHE A 186 -2.02 0.66 7.04
CA PHE A 186 -3.22 0.26 7.79
C PHE A 186 -4.36 1.23 7.52
N ARG A 187 -5.42 0.75 6.87
CA ARG A 187 -6.69 1.47 6.74
C ARG A 187 -7.55 1.20 7.97
N LEU A 188 -7.46 2.05 9.00
CA LEU A 188 -8.46 2.07 10.07
C LEU A 188 -9.74 2.72 9.54
N ARG A 189 -10.69 1.90 9.11
CA ARG A 189 -12.11 2.30 9.00
C ARG A 189 -12.95 1.20 9.65
N LEU A 190 -13.41 1.44 10.87
CA LEU A 190 -14.63 0.81 11.35
C LEU A 190 -15.76 1.33 10.45
N SER A 191 -16.52 0.38 9.90
CA SER A 191 -17.86 0.49 9.33
C SER A 191 -18.21 1.82 8.64
N MET A 192 -18.13 1.83 7.31
CA MET A 192 -19.28 2.21 6.47
C MET A 192 -18.90 2.06 4.99
N ILE A 193 -19.67 1.22 4.32
CA ILE A 193 -19.91 1.13 2.87
C ILE A 193 -18.72 0.59 2.05
N GLY A 194 -19.00 -0.53 1.38
CA GLY A 194 -18.04 -1.33 0.63
C GLY A 194 -17.54 -0.71 -0.67
N TYR A 195 -17.06 -1.59 -1.54
CA TYR A 195 -16.47 -1.38 -2.86
C TYR A 195 -14.95 -1.13 -2.89
N SER A 196 -14.24 -2.24 -2.98
CA SER A 196 -13.10 -2.38 -3.90
C SER A 196 -13.17 -3.80 -4.44
N ARG A 197 -14.04 -4.01 -5.44
CA ARG A 197 -14.07 -5.25 -6.22
C ARG A 197 -13.34 -4.94 -7.51
N LEU A 198 -12.12 -5.46 -7.65
CA LEU A 198 -11.46 -5.54 -8.95
C LEU A 198 -12.27 -6.55 -9.76
N VAL A 199 -13.14 -6.08 -10.65
CA VAL A 199 -13.91 -6.96 -11.53
C VAL A 199 -13.02 -7.29 -12.72
N ILE A 200 -12.28 -8.39 -12.61
CA ILE A 200 -11.58 -8.98 -13.75
C ILE A 200 -12.67 -9.62 -14.61
N LYS A 201 -13.01 -8.99 -15.74
CA LYS A 201 -13.87 -9.62 -16.76
C LYS A 201 -12.98 -10.54 -17.59
N HIS A 202 -13.19 -11.85 -17.47
CA HIS A 202 -12.77 -12.79 -18.49
C HIS A 202 -13.79 -12.77 -19.62
N ARG A 203 -13.31 -12.73 -20.87
CA ARG A 203 -14.13 -12.89 -22.07
C ARG A 203 -14.34 -14.36 -22.36
#